data_AF-A0A0S8KA71-F1
#
_entry.id   AF-A0A0S8KA71-F1
#
_cell.length_a   1.000
_cell.length_b   1.000
_cell.length_c   1.000
_cell.angle_alpha   90.00
_cell.angle_beta   90.00
_cell.angle_gamma   90.00
#
_symmetry.space_group_name_H-M   'P 1'
#
loop_
_entity.id
_entity.type
_entity.pdbx_description
1 polymer ?
#
loop_
_entity_poly.entity_id
_entity_poly.type
_entity_poly.pdbx_seq_one_letter_code
_entity_poly.pdbx_strand_id
1 'polypeptide(L)'
;MVLLDAFACSKQSQEVLLKGYPLDIPEGIITQSDDQVTLKIDPNVTADGNGSLKITAADSTTVRLYETGDLDIENARLIYQAKVRTQGVEGQVYLEMWCHFLEKGDFFSRGLQTPLMGTVDWTTQETPFFLKKGQNPDNVKLNLVIDGTGTVWIDDIRLLKGPLQ
;
A
#
# COMPACT_ATOMS: atom_id res chain seq x y z
N MET A 1 -28.16 0.70 46.51
CA MET A 1 -27.76 -0.09 45.32
C MET A 1 -26.92 0.82 44.46
N VAL A 2 -25.61 0.80 44.64
CA VAL A 2 -24.66 1.63 43.87
C VAL A 2 -24.28 0.82 42.65
N LEU A 3 -24.67 1.28 41.45
CA LEU A 3 -24.19 0.70 40.20
C LEU A 3 -22.70 1.04 40.05
N LEU A 4 -21.88 0.01 39.90
CA LEU A 4 -20.50 0.11 39.46
C LEU A 4 -20.52 0.31 37.94
N ASP A 5 -20.14 1.49 37.46
CA ASP A 5 -19.87 1.71 36.04
C ASP A 5 -18.56 1.01 35.68
N ALA A 6 -18.67 -0.13 35.00
CA ALA A 6 -17.53 -0.79 34.38
C ALA A 6 -17.10 0.03 33.16
N PHE A 7 -16.02 0.80 33.30
CA PHE A 7 -15.26 1.32 32.17
C PHE A 7 -14.67 0.15 31.39
N ALA A 8 -15.41 -0.34 30.39
CA ALA A 8 -14.88 -1.21 29.36
C ALA A 8 -13.93 -0.37 28.49
N CYS A 9 -12.66 -0.34 28.90
CA CYS A 9 -11.59 0.18 28.06
C CYS A 9 -11.52 -0.72 26.81
N SER A 10 -12.11 -0.27 25.69
CA SER A 10 -11.87 -0.92 24.42
C SER A 10 -10.39 -0.75 24.11
N LYS A 11 -9.61 -1.81 24.32
CA LYS A 11 -8.29 -1.93 23.70
C LYS A 11 -8.55 -2.08 22.21
N GLN A 12 -8.82 -0.98 21.54
CA GLN A 12 -8.73 -0.90 20.09
C GLN A 12 -7.26 -1.19 19.79
N SER A 13 -7.00 -2.42 19.39
CA SER A 13 -5.67 -2.94 19.12
C SER A 13 -4.96 -2.00 18.15
N GLN A 14 -3.98 -1.27 18.67
CA GLN A 14 -3.31 -0.24 17.89
C GLN A 14 -2.48 -0.89 16.79
N GLU A 15 -2.66 -0.43 15.56
CA GLU A 15 -1.81 -0.84 14.45
C GLU A 15 -0.40 -0.29 14.65
N VAL A 16 0.61 -1.11 14.38
CA VAL A 16 2.02 -0.77 14.56
C VAL A 16 2.67 -0.59 13.19
N LEU A 17 3.36 0.53 12.98
CA LEU A 17 4.14 0.76 11.76
C LEU A 17 5.37 -0.16 11.72
N LEU A 18 5.47 -0.98 10.68
CA LEU A 18 6.62 -1.84 10.41
C LEU A 18 7.64 -1.15 9.49
N LYS A 19 7.13 -0.55 8.40
CA LYS A 19 7.93 0.16 7.38
C LYS A 19 7.14 1.37 6.88
N GLY A 20 7.84 2.47 6.57
CA GLY A 20 7.28 3.65 5.94
C GLY A 20 8.14 4.09 4.76
N TYR A 21 7.50 4.53 3.68
CA TYR A 21 8.16 5.05 2.49
C TYR A 21 7.47 6.36 2.06
N PRO A 22 8.13 7.52 2.24
CA PRO A 22 7.54 8.82 1.94
C PRO A 22 7.41 9.08 0.42
N LEU A 23 8.19 8.41 -0.43
CA LEU A 23 8.16 8.60 -1.90
C LEU A 23 8.48 10.04 -2.37
N ASP A 24 9.32 10.75 -1.62
CA ASP A 24 9.85 12.08 -1.94
C ASP A 24 11.20 12.02 -2.70
N ILE A 25 11.80 10.83 -2.80
CA ILE A 25 13.02 10.55 -3.58
C ILE A 25 12.87 9.25 -4.37
N PRO A 26 13.57 9.07 -5.52
CA PRO A 26 13.41 7.88 -6.36
C PRO A 26 14.10 6.63 -5.80
N GLU A 27 14.79 6.73 -4.67
CA GLU A 27 15.60 5.64 -4.13
C GLU A 27 14.74 4.44 -3.71
N GLY A 28 15.20 3.25 -4.09
CA GLY A 28 14.56 1.98 -3.76
C GLY A 28 13.33 1.62 -4.61
N ILE A 29 12.83 2.53 -5.46
CA ILE A 29 11.73 2.22 -6.39
C ILE A 29 12.23 1.21 -7.43
N ILE A 30 11.51 0.09 -7.57
CA ILE A 30 11.93 -1.04 -8.42
C ILE A 30 11.63 -0.81 -9.90
N THR A 31 10.41 -0.36 -10.24
CA THR A 31 10.06 -0.03 -11.63
C THR A 31 10.79 1.23 -12.08
N GLN A 32 11.40 1.15 -13.27
CA GLN A 32 12.03 2.29 -13.93
C GLN A 32 11.12 2.82 -15.04
N SER A 33 11.34 4.08 -15.44
CA SER A 33 10.58 4.65 -16.55
C SER A 33 10.94 3.96 -17.87
N ASP A 34 9.94 3.79 -18.73
CA ASP A 34 10.07 3.30 -20.09
C ASP A 34 9.04 4.00 -21.01
N ASP A 35 8.82 3.45 -22.21
CA ASP A 35 7.90 4.00 -23.20
C ASP A 35 6.42 3.95 -22.75
N GLN A 36 6.07 3.06 -21.81
CA GLN A 36 4.69 2.83 -21.36
C GLN A 36 4.40 3.50 -20.00
N VAL A 37 5.40 3.64 -19.13
CA VAL A 37 5.23 4.24 -17.81
C VAL A 37 6.36 5.22 -17.49
N THR A 38 6.00 6.43 -17.07
CA THR A 38 6.95 7.45 -16.59
C THR A 38 6.78 7.66 -15.09
N LEU A 39 7.89 7.59 -14.35
CA LEU A 39 7.96 7.81 -12.92
C LEU A 39 8.81 9.07 -12.65
N LYS A 40 8.25 10.03 -11.92
CA LYS A 40 8.94 11.27 -11.54
C LYS A 40 8.56 11.68 -10.13
N ILE A 41 9.52 12.18 -9.37
CA ILE A 41 9.20 12.88 -8.12
C ILE A 41 8.56 14.22 -8.46
N ASP A 42 7.43 14.50 -7.80
CA ASP A 42 6.72 15.77 -7.86
C ASP A 42 6.80 16.44 -6.48
N PRO A 43 7.68 17.44 -6.28
CA PRO A 43 7.86 18.07 -4.98
C PRO A 43 6.69 19.00 -4.59
N ASN A 44 5.78 19.30 -5.53
CA ASN A 44 4.71 20.27 -5.31
C ASN A 44 3.34 19.61 -5.06
N VAL A 45 3.17 18.37 -5.49
CA VAL A 45 1.97 17.58 -5.24
C VAL A 45 2.31 16.54 -4.18
N THR A 46 1.80 16.73 -2.98
CA THR A 46 2.14 15.89 -1.81
C THR A 46 0.95 15.79 -0.87
N ALA A 47 0.84 14.64 -0.22
CA ALA A 47 -0.10 14.36 0.86
C ALA A 47 0.55 14.56 2.24
N ASP A 48 1.88 14.45 2.36
CA ASP A 48 2.62 14.51 3.62
C ASP A 48 3.47 15.79 3.81
N GLY A 49 3.66 16.58 2.75
CA GLY A 49 4.43 17.82 2.75
C GLY A 49 5.84 17.71 2.16
N ASN A 50 6.32 16.52 1.77
CA ASN A 50 7.70 16.28 1.34
C ASN A 50 7.86 16.08 -0.17
N GLY A 51 6.76 15.83 -0.88
CA GLY A 51 6.73 15.47 -2.30
C GLY A 51 5.91 14.19 -2.50
N SER A 52 5.80 13.71 -3.73
CA SER A 52 5.25 12.37 -3.99
C SER A 52 5.81 11.78 -5.28
N LEU A 53 5.55 10.49 -5.49
CA LEU A 53 5.83 9.83 -6.75
C LEU A 53 4.67 10.06 -7.72
N LYS A 54 4.93 10.79 -8.79
CA LYS A 54 4.04 10.91 -9.95
C LYS A 54 4.34 9.81 -10.97
N ILE A 55 3.28 9.12 -11.37
CA ILE A 55 3.28 8.03 -12.34
C ILE A 55 2.35 8.43 -13.49
N THR A 56 2.84 8.38 -14.72
CA THR A 56 2.01 8.54 -15.92
C THR A 56 2.06 7.24 -16.72
N ALA A 57 0.92 6.60 -16.92
CA ALA A 57 0.78 5.34 -17.63
C ALA A 57 0.07 5.55 -18.98
N ALA A 58 0.66 5.00 -20.03
CA ALA A 58 0.11 4.98 -21.39
C ALA A 58 -0.72 3.71 -21.69
N ASP A 59 -0.62 2.67 -20.85
CA ASP A 59 -1.37 1.41 -20.93
C ASP A 59 -1.36 0.73 -19.54
N SER A 60 -2.12 -0.36 -19.39
CA SER A 60 -2.17 -1.16 -18.16
C SER A 60 -0.78 -1.60 -17.71
N THR A 61 -0.43 -1.31 -16.46
CA THR A 61 0.89 -1.57 -15.89
C THR A 61 0.83 -1.84 -14.39
N THR A 62 1.81 -2.61 -13.91
CA THR A 62 2.08 -2.78 -12.48
C THR A 62 3.38 -2.06 -12.15
N VAL A 63 3.28 -1.01 -11.36
CA VAL A 63 4.43 -0.29 -10.81
C VAL A 63 4.89 -1.01 -9.54
N ARG A 64 6.03 -1.69 -9.62
CA ARG A 64 6.70 -2.31 -8.48
C ARG A 64 7.43 -1.21 -7.71
N LEU A 65 7.04 -1.01 -6.46
CA LEU A 65 7.56 0.09 -5.65
C LEU A 65 8.68 -0.43 -4.77
N TYR A 66 8.36 -1.27 -3.79
CA TYR A 66 9.33 -1.73 -2.80
C TYR A 66 9.19 -3.21 -2.51
N GLU A 67 10.29 -3.80 -2.07
CA GLU A 67 10.32 -5.13 -1.44
C GLU A 67 10.94 -4.98 -0.06
N THR A 68 10.34 -5.58 0.96
CA THR A 68 10.78 -5.41 2.35
C THR A 68 11.90 -6.37 2.74
N GLY A 69 12.06 -7.46 1.98
CA GLY A 69 12.72 -8.66 2.48
C GLY A 69 11.93 -9.28 3.65
N ASP A 70 12.63 -10.06 4.46
CA ASP A 70 12.06 -10.80 5.57
C ASP A 70 11.43 -9.86 6.60
N LEU A 71 10.20 -10.18 7.01
CA LEU A 71 9.48 -9.51 8.08
C LEU A 71 9.13 -10.56 9.12
N ASP A 72 9.63 -10.42 10.35
CA ASP A 72 9.23 -11.31 11.44
C ASP A 72 7.80 -11.00 11.91
N ILE A 73 6.82 -11.55 11.18
CA ILE A 73 5.39 -11.35 11.41
C ILE A 73 4.59 -12.63 11.13
N GLU A 74 3.87 -13.10 12.14
CA GLU A 74 2.85 -14.13 12.01
C GLU A 74 1.66 -13.84 12.94
N ASN A 75 0.57 -14.59 12.79
CA ASN A 75 -0.64 -14.46 13.61
C ASN A 75 -1.14 -13.00 13.70
N ALA A 76 -1.16 -12.32 12.57
CA ALA A 76 -1.38 -10.88 12.47
C ALA A 76 -2.06 -10.49 11.15
N ARG A 77 -2.64 -9.30 11.13
CA ARG A 77 -3.08 -8.65 9.90
C ARG A 77 -1.98 -7.71 9.44
N LEU A 78 -1.36 -8.02 8.31
CA LEU A 78 -0.45 -7.11 7.62
C LEU A 78 -1.29 -6.19 6.72
N ILE A 79 -1.03 -4.89 6.73
CA ILE A 79 -1.84 -3.90 6.00
C ILE A 79 -0.88 -3.05 5.18
N TYR A 80 -1.05 -3.08 3.87
CA TYR A 80 -0.40 -2.14 2.97
C TYR A 80 -1.34 -0.96 2.75
N GLN A 81 -0.92 0.23 3.17
CA GLN A 81 -1.66 1.48 3.09
C GLN A 81 -0.83 2.52 2.33
N ALA A 82 -1.48 3.40 1.57
CA ALA A 82 -0.86 4.55 0.92
C ALA A 82 -1.87 5.68 0.69
N LYS A 83 -1.37 6.90 0.51
CA LYS A 83 -2.14 8.01 -0.06
C LYS A 83 -2.06 7.94 -1.57
N VAL A 84 -3.21 7.96 -2.24
CA VAL A 84 -3.29 7.88 -3.71
C VAL A 84 -4.20 8.99 -4.22
N ARG A 85 -3.75 9.66 -5.28
CA ARG A 85 -4.50 10.67 -6.04
C ARG A 85 -4.45 10.30 -7.51
N THR A 86 -5.54 10.49 -8.24
CA THR A 86 -5.61 10.19 -9.68
C THR A 86 -6.04 11.40 -10.48
N GLN A 87 -5.60 11.48 -11.72
CA GLN A 87 -6.06 12.48 -12.69
C GLN A 87 -6.26 11.84 -14.05
N GLY A 88 -7.48 11.93 -14.56
CA GLY A 88 -7.84 11.47 -15.90
C GLY A 88 -7.55 9.98 -16.11
N VAL A 89 -7.70 9.15 -15.07
CA VAL A 89 -7.49 7.71 -15.21
C VAL A 89 -8.65 7.08 -15.99
N GLU A 90 -8.33 6.45 -17.11
CA GLU A 90 -9.24 5.58 -17.87
C GLU A 90 -8.91 4.13 -17.53
N GLY A 91 -9.59 3.58 -16.52
CA GLY A 91 -9.22 2.29 -15.93
C GLY A 91 -9.41 2.24 -14.43
N GLN A 92 -8.76 1.28 -13.78
CA GLN A 92 -8.76 1.12 -12.33
C GLN A 92 -7.36 1.27 -11.73
N VAL A 93 -7.27 1.92 -10.58
CA VAL A 93 -6.03 2.05 -9.81
C VAL A 93 -6.23 1.45 -8.42
N TYR A 94 -5.35 0.53 -8.02
CA TYR A 94 -5.43 -0.13 -6.72
C TYR A 94 -4.07 -0.61 -6.21
N LEU A 95 -3.96 -0.73 -4.89
CA LEU A 95 -2.79 -1.31 -4.24
C LEU A 95 -2.78 -2.83 -4.42
N GLU A 96 -1.60 -3.39 -4.62
CA GLU A 96 -1.36 -4.84 -4.65
C GLU A 96 -0.17 -5.16 -3.73
N MET A 97 -0.36 -6.15 -2.85
CA MET A 97 0.67 -6.66 -1.96
C MET A 97 0.88 -8.15 -2.23
N TRP A 98 2.13 -8.57 -2.39
CA TRP A 98 2.51 -9.98 -2.47
C TRP A 98 3.31 -10.39 -1.25
N CYS A 99 2.96 -11.51 -0.64
CA CYS A 99 3.70 -12.15 0.43
C CYS A 99 4.29 -13.47 -0.08
N HIS A 100 5.62 -13.58 -0.07
CA HIS A 100 6.32 -14.81 -0.40
C HIS A 100 6.57 -15.63 0.87
N PHE A 101 6.43 -16.95 0.76
CA PHE A 101 6.77 -17.89 1.83
C PHE A 101 7.61 -19.02 1.25
N LEU A 102 8.79 -19.27 1.83
CA LEU A 102 9.83 -20.16 1.33
C LEU A 102 9.32 -21.53 0.85
N GLU A 103 8.36 -22.13 1.56
CA GLU A 103 7.82 -23.45 1.24
C GLU A 103 6.46 -23.42 0.51
N LYS A 104 5.81 -22.27 0.44
CA LYS A 104 4.42 -22.15 -0.07
C LYS A 104 4.29 -21.27 -1.31
N GLY A 105 5.35 -20.53 -1.67
CA GLY A 105 5.37 -19.61 -2.80
C GLY A 105 4.68 -18.28 -2.50
N ASP A 106 4.26 -17.61 -3.56
CA ASP A 106 3.69 -16.26 -3.53
C ASP A 106 2.15 -16.27 -3.37
N PHE A 107 1.65 -15.42 -2.48
CA PHE A 107 0.23 -15.11 -2.31
C PHE A 107 0.03 -13.61 -2.39
N PHE A 108 -1.13 -13.15 -2.85
CA PHE A 108 -1.40 -11.73 -3.02
C PHE A 108 -2.67 -11.25 -2.32
N SER A 109 -2.71 -9.95 -2.05
CA SER A 109 -3.91 -9.19 -1.74
C SER A 109 -4.00 -7.98 -2.66
N ARG A 110 -5.21 -7.68 -3.14
CA ARG A 110 -5.48 -6.58 -4.08
C ARG A 110 -6.63 -5.72 -3.57
N GLY A 111 -6.47 -4.40 -3.67
CA GLY A 111 -7.46 -3.39 -3.30
C GLY A 111 -8.69 -3.29 -4.24
N LEU A 112 -9.14 -4.40 -4.84
CA LEU A 112 -10.20 -4.41 -5.87
C LEU A 112 -11.60 -4.06 -5.35
N GLN A 113 -11.80 -3.98 -4.03
CA GLN A 113 -13.11 -3.62 -3.47
C GLN A 113 -13.43 -2.12 -3.63
N THR A 114 -12.40 -1.28 -3.68
CA THR A 114 -12.51 0.18 -3.71
C THR A 114 -11.45 0.81 -4.63
N PRO A 115 -11.32 0.37 -5.89
CA PRO A 115 -10.33 0.95 -6.80
C PRO A 115 -10.67 2.41 -7.11
N LEU A 116 -9.65 3.22 -7.37
CA LEU A 116 -9.83 4.59 -7.84
C LEU A 116 -9.97 4.61 -9.36
N MET A 117 -10.85 5.48 -9.87
CA MET A 117 -11.14 5.64 -11.29
C MET A 117 -11.32 7.14 -11.61
N GLY A 118 -10.95 7.58 -12.82
CA GLY A 118 -11.07 8.98 -13.23
C GLY A 118 -10.15 9.92 -12.45
N THR A 119 -10.66 11.08 -12.05
CA THR A 119 -9.93 12.07 -11.25
C THR A 119 -10.45 12.05 -9.81
N VAL A 120 -9.58 11.69 -8.87
CA VAL A 120 -9.89 11.60 -7.45
C VAL A 120 -8.79 12.31 -6.68
N ASP A 121 -9.16 13.15 -5.72
CA ASP A 121 -8.20 13.81 -4.83
C ASP A 121 -7.59 12.81 -3.84
N TRP A 122 -6.60 13.23 -3.06
CA TRP A 122 -5.88 12.39 -2.11
C TRP A 122 -6.81 11.54 -1.23
N THR A 123 -6.72 10.23 -1.43
CA THR A 123 -7.52 9.23 -0.74
C THR A 123 -6.60 8.20 -0.10
N THR A 124 -6.89 7.77 1.13
CA THR A 124 -6.20 6.62 1.72
C THR A 124 -6.72 5.35 1.07
N GLN A 125 -5.82 4.56 0.49
CA GLN A 125 -6.09 3.22 -0.02
C GLN A 125 -5.38 2.21 0.86
N GLU A 126 -5.99 1.06 1.09
CA GLU A 126 -5.36 -0.03 1.82
C GLU A 126 -5.80 -1.41 1.34
N THR A 127 -4.93 -2.40 1.52
CA THR A 127 -5.26 -3.81 1.29
C THR A 127 -4.65 -4.68 2.40
N PRO A 128 -5.47 -5.49 3.11
CA PRO A 128 -4.98 -6.34 4.18
C PRO A 128 -4.54 -7.71 3.67
N PHE A 129 -3.58 -8.33 4.36
CA PHE A 129 -3.18 -9.73 4.21
C PHE A 129 -3.20 -10.39 5.59
N PHE A 130 -3.88 -11.52 5.70
CA PHE A 130 -4.11 -12.21 6.97
C PHE A 130 -3.12 -13.36 7.14
N LEU A 131 -2.22 -13.22 8.10
CA LEU A 131 -1.19 -14.20 8.43
C LEU A 131 -1.64 -15.00 9.64
N LYS A 132 -1.90 -16.29 9.46
CA LYS A 132 -2.16 -17.21 10.58
C LYS A 132 -0.87 -17.57 11.29
N LYS A 133 -0.97 -18.22 12.45
CA LYS A 133 0.18 -18.82 13.13
C LYS A 133 0.92 -19.79 12.18
N GLY A 134 2.24 -19.70 12.12
CA GLY A 134 3.10 -20.45 11.21
C GLY A 134 3.11 -19.92 9.76
N GLN A 135 2.53 -18.75 9.50
CA GLN A 135 2.66 -18.05 8.22
C GLN A 135 3.50 -16.80 8.45
N ASN A 136 4.78 -16.90 8.15
CA ASN A 136 5.76 -15.82 8.28
C ASN A 136 6.40 -15.58 6.90
N PRO A 137 6.14 -14.45 6.23
CA PRO A 137 6.62 -14.21 4.88
C PRO A 137 8.09 -13.76 4.88
N ASP A 138 8.91 -14.39 4.06
CA ASP A 138 10.33 -14.01 3.89
C ASP A 138 10.54 -12.86 2.90
N ASN A 139 9.48 -12.43 2.21
CA ASN A 139 9.47 -11.21 1.42
C ASN A 139 8.06 -10.65 1.27
N VAL A 140 7.92 -9.33 1.33
CA VAL A 140 6.68 -8.62 0.99
C VAL A 140 6.97 -7.61 -0.12
N LYS A 141 6.22 -7.72 -1.22
CA LYS A 141 6.32 -6.85 -2.40
C LYS A 141 5.13 -5.90 -2.42
N LEU A 142 5.41 -4.60 -2.55
CA LEU A 142 4.42 -3.52 -2.55
C LEU A 142 4.34 -2.92 -3.96
N ASN A 143 3.16 -3.00 -4.55
CA ASN A 143 2.90 -2.56 -5.92
C ASN A 143 1.74 -1.56 -5.97
N LEU A 144 1.71 -0.75 -7.02
CA LEU A 144 0.53 -0.03 -7.48
C LEU A 144 0.16 -0.57 -8.86
N VAL A 145 -1.08 -1.03 -9.01
CA VAL A 145 -1.60 -1.44 -10.31
C VAL A 145 -2.40 -0.29 -10.90
N ILE A 146 -2.11 0.03 -12.16
CA ILE A 146 -2.87 0.95 -13.00
C ILE A 146 -3.37 0.12 -14.17
N ASP A 147 -4.62 -0.33 -14.11
CA ASP A 147 -5.26 -1.09 -15.18
C ASP A 147 -5.91 -0.13 -16.17
N GLY A 148 -5.08 0.56 -16.95
CA GLY A 148 -5.48 1.50 -17.99
C GLY A 148 -4.49 2.65 -18.13
N THR A 149 -4.99 3.82 -18.54
CA THR A 149 -4.14 5.00 -18.79
C THR A 149 -4.39 6.11 -17.77
N GLY A 150 -3.49 7.08 -17.69
CA GLY A 150 -3.70 8.31 -16.92
C GLY A 150 -2.52 8.68 -16.02
N THR A 151 -2.77 9.58 -15.08
CA THR A 151 -1.76 10.01 -14.09
C THR A 151 -2.19 9.66 -12.68
N VAL A 152 -1.26 9.12 -11.90
CA VAL A 152 -1.44 8.77 -10.49
C VAL A 152 -0.31 9.38 -9.69
N TRP A 153 -0.63 9.93 -8.52
CA TRP A 153 0.35 10.23 -7.48
C TRP A 153 0.14 9.26 -6.33
N ILE A 154 1.25 8.74 -5.80
CA ILE A 154 1.27 7.89 -4.61
C ILE A 154 2.29 8.45 -3.62
N ASP A 155 1.90 8.44 -2.34
CA ASP A 155 2.62 9.08 -1.24
C ASP A 155 2.34 8.31 0.08
N ASP A 156 3.18 8.52 1.09
CA ASP A 156 3.02 8.02 2.47
C ASP A 156 2.67 6.52 2.54
N ILE A 157 3.47 5.68 1.88
CA ILE A 157 3.30 4.23 1.97
C ILE A 157 3.62 3.78 3.39
N ARG A 158 2.72 3.01 3.96
CA ARG A 158 2.86 2.39 5.28
C ARG A 158 2.56 0.91 5.20
N LEU A 159 3.46 0.13 5.77
CA LEU A 159 3.22 -1.26 6.06
C LEU A 159 2.96 -1.39 7.56
N LEU A 160 1.73 -1.76 7.91
CA LEU A 160 1.23 -1.76 9.29
C LEU A 160 0.92 -3.19 9.74
N LYS A 161 1.08 -3.44 11.04
CA LYS A 161 0.70 -4.67 11.73
C LYS A 161 -0.48 -4.40 12.66
N GLY A 162 -1.62 -5.02 12.39
CA GLY A 162 -2.76 -5.12 13.30
C GLY A 162 -2.92 -6.54 13.84
N PRO A 163 -3.78 -6.76 14.85
CA PRO A 163 -4.12 -8.13 15.24
C PRO A 163 -4.90 -8.82 14.13
N LEU A 164 -4.84 -10.16 14.16
CA LEU A 164 -5.76 -10.98 13.40
C LEU A 164 -7.18 -10.80 13.98
N GLN A 165 -8.10 -10.27 13.19
CA GLN A 165 -9.52 -10.09 13.56
C GLN A 165 -10.31 -11.38 13.35
#